data_AF-A0A2K4WY75-F1
#
_entry.id   AF-A0A2K4WY75-F1
#
_cell.length_a   1.000
_cell.length_b   1.000
_cell.length_c   1.000
_cell.angle_alpha   90.00
_cell.angle_beta   90.00
_cell.angle_gamma   90.00
#
_symmetry.space_group_name_H-M   'P 1'
#
loop_
_entity.id
_entity.type
_entity.pdbx_description
1 polymer ?
#
loop_
_entity_poly.entity_id
_entity_poly.type
_entity_poly.pdbx_seq_one_letter_code
_entity_poly.pdbx_strand_id
1 'polypeptide(L)'
;MLTAGYGSTQTAREYSDLVAGYGSTSTAGSNSSLIAGYGSTQTASFKSILTAGYGSTQTAQERSDLVTGYGSTSTAGYASSLIAGYGSTQTAGYESTLTAGYGSTQTAQDSSSLTTGYGSTSTAGYASSLIAGYGSTQTAGYESTLTAGYGSTQTAQERSDLVTGYGSTSTAGYASSLIAGYGSTQTAGYESTLTAGYGSTQTAQEKSSLTTGYGEVH
;
A
#
# COMPACT_ATOMS: atom_id res chain seq x y z
N MET A 1 -32.46 1.77 -6.36
CA MET A 1 -31.81 0.57 -6.92
C MET A 1 -32.15 0.43 -8.39
N LEU A 2 -31.14 0.47 -9.27
CA LEU A 2 -31.26 0.22 -10.71
C LEU A 2 -30.46 -1.04 -11.05
N THR A 3 -31.13 -2.06 -11.57
CA THR A 3 -30.52 -3.34 -11.91
C THR A 3 -30.43 -3.49 -13.42
N ALA A 4 -29.24 -3.82 -13.95
CA ALA A 4 -29.05 -4.13 -15.37
C ALA A 4 -28.32 -5.45 -15.56
N GLY A 5 -28.50 -6.02 -16.75
CA GLY A 5 -27.92 -7.29 -17.14
C GLY A 5 -26.42 -7.21 -17.46
N TYR A 6 -25.92 -8.27 -18.09
CA TYR A 6 -24.53 -8.37 -18.53
C TYR A 6 -24.16 -7.32 -19.58
N GLY A 7 -22.92 -6.83 -19.54
CA GLY A 7 -22.38 -5.88 -20.52
C GLY A 7 -23.13 -4.55 -20.58
N SER A 8 -23.84 -4.19 -19.51
CA SER A 8 -24.69 -3.00 -19.49
C SER A 8 -23.90 -1.75 -19.14
N THR A 9 -24.31 -0.61 -19.69
CA THR A 9 -23.84 0.71 -19.25
C THR A 9 -24.94 1.39 -18.46
N GLN A 10 -24.65 1.74 -17.20
CA GLN A 10 -25.56 2.47 -16.34
C GLN A 10 -24.95 3.80 -15.93
N THR A 11 -25.77 4.85 -15.95
CA THR A 11 -25.40 6.16 -15.41
C THR A 11 -26.51 6.58 -14.46
N ALA A 12 -26.15 6.86 -13.21
CA ALA A 12 -27.06 7.41 -12.21
C ALA A 12 -26.50 8.72 -11.64
N ARG A 13 -27.37 9.46 -10.96
CA ARG A 13 -26.99 10.70 -10.27
C ARG A 13 -26.51 10.37 -8.87
N GLU A 14 -26.56 11.34 -7.96
CA GLU A 14 -26.26 11.13 -6.55
C GLU A 14 -27.29 10.20 -5.88
N TYR A 15 -26.94 9.64 -4.72
CA TYR A 15 -27.82 8.80 -3.89
C TYR A 15 -28.39 7.61 -4.65
N SER A 16 -27.54 6.93 -5.43
CA SER A 16 -27.97 5.87 -6.32
C SER A 16 -27.37 4.53 -5.96
N ASP A 17 -28.21 3.50 -5.96
CA ASP A 17 -27.78 2.11 -5.85
C ASP A 17 -27.85 1.45 -7.23
N LEU A 18 -26.71 0.99 -7.74
CA LEU A 18 -26.56 0.35 -9.04
C LEU A 18 -26.11 -1.09 -8.85
N VAL A 19 -26.81 -2.02 -9.50
CA VAL A 19 -26.40 -3.42 -9.56
C VAL A 19 -26.29 -3.82 -11.02
N ALA A 20 -25.10 -4.24 -11.45
CA ALA A 20 -24.83 -4.59 -12.83
C ALA A 20 -24.17 -5.98 -12.94
N GLY A 21 -24.41 -6.66 -14.06
CA GLY A 21 -23.80 -7.96 -14.34
C GLY A 21 -22.31 -7.87 -14.71
N TYR A 22 -21.73 -8.99 -15.14
CA TYR A 22 -20.37 -9.08 -15.69
C TYR A 22 -20.12 -8.09 -16.84
N GLY A 23 -18.89 -7.58 -16.94
CA GLY A 23 -18.44 -6.73 -18.05
C GLY A 23 -19.17 -5.40 -18.14
N SER A 24 -19.83 -4.97 -17.05
CA SER A 24 -20.68 -3.78 -17.07
C SER A 24 -19.88 -2.53 -16.76
N THR A 25 -20.37 -1.38 -17.24
CA THR A 25 -19.85 -0.06 -16.88
C THR A 25 -20.92 0.68 -16.07
N SER A 26 -20.59 1.12 -14.86
CA SER A 26 -21.51 1.87 -14.01
C SER A 26 -20.88 3.17 -13.55
N THR A 27 -21.59 4.28 -13.74
CA THR A 27 -21.18 5.61 -13.29
C THR A 27 -22.24 6.20 -12.38
N ALA A 28 -21.86 6.66 -11.19
CA ALA A 28 -22.77 7.31 -10.26
C ALA A 28 -22.20 8.62 -9.70
N GLY A 29 -23.08 9.47 -9.19
CA GLY A 29 -22.69 10.66 -8.42
C GLY A 29 -22.40 10.33 -6.95
N SER A 30 -22.42 11.36 -6.12
CA SER A 30 -22.07 11.28 -4.69
C SER A 30 -23.03 10.39 -3.91
N ASN A 31 -22.56 9.83 -2.78
CA ASN A 31 -23.39 9.01 -1.87
C ASN A 31 -24.03 7.80 -2.56
N SER A 32 -23.30 7.14 -3.47
CA SER A 32 -23.83 6.04 -4.27
C SER A 32 -23.19 4.70 -3.89
N SER A 33 -23.93 3.62 -4.12
CA SER A 33 -23.45 2.26 -3.98
C SER A 33 -23.49 1.56 -5.34
N LEU A 34 -22.35 1.08 -5.83
CA LEU A 34 -22.26 0.35 -7.08
C LEU A 34 -21.78 -1.07 -6.78
N ILE A 35 -22.49 -2.06 -7.33
CA ILE A 35 -22.13 -3.47 -7.25
C ILE A 35 -22.09 -4.02 -8.67
N ALA A 36 -20.96 -4.59 -9.06
CA ALA A 36 -20.81 -5.21 -10.37
C ALA A 36 -20.07 -6.55 -10.32
N GLY A 37 -20.30 -7.38 -11.34
CA GLY A 37 -19.59 -8.66 -11.49
C GLY A 37 -18.14 -8.49 -11.96
N TYR A 38 -17.52 -9.60 -12.36
CA TYR A 38 -16.21 -9.69 -13.01
C TYR A 38 -16.06 -8.76 -14.23
N GLY A 39 -14.84 -8.27 -14.44
CA GLY A 39 -14.46 -7.50 -15.63
C GLY A 39 -15.20 -6.18 -15.77
N SER A 40 -15.71 -5.62 -14.66
CA SER A 40 -16.55 -4.43 -14.69
C SER A 40 -15.74 -3.16 -14.45
N THR A 41 -16.28 -2.04 -14.94
CA THR A 41 -15.74 -0.70 -14.69
C THR A 41 -16.74 0.11 -13.89
N GLN A 42 -16.34 0.61 -12.72
CA GLN A 42 -17.21 1.42 -11.86
C GLN A 42 -16.55 2.77 -11.56
N THR A 43 -17.31 3.83 -11.71
CA THR A 43 -16.88 5.19 -11.39
C THR A 43 -17.89 5.85 -10.47
N ALA A 44 -17.43 6.40 -9.35
CA ALA A 44 -18.23 7.25 -8.49
C ALA A 44 -17.46 8.51 -8.07
N SER A 45 -18.13 9.46 -7.43
CA SER A 45 -17.50 10.67 -6.91
C SER A 45 -17.22 10.53 -5.41
N PHE A 46 -18.00 11.20 -4.58
CA PHE A 46 -17.78 11.41 -3.16
C PHE A 46 -18.57 10.41 -2.32
N LYS A 47 -17.99 9.94 -1.21
CA LYS A 47 -18.68 9.13 -0.19
C LYS A 47 -19.45 7.96 -0.78
N SER A 48 -18.79 7.21 -1.65
CA SER A 48 -19.43 6.12 -2.40
C SER A 48 -18.80 4.78 -2.06
N ILE A 49 -19.57 3.72 -2.28
CA ILE A 49 -19.13 2.34 -2.07
C ILE A 49 -19.16 1.64 -3.41
N LEU A 50 -18.03 1.06 -3.82
CA LEU A 50 -17.92 0.31 -5.06
C LEU A 50 -17.48 -1.11 -4.74
N THR A 51 -18.24 -2.11 -5.18
CA THR A 51 -17.87 -3.53 -5.04
C THR A 51 -17.81 -4.19 -6.42
N ALA A 52 -16.70 -4.83 -6.77
CA ALA A 52 -16.52 -5.52 -8.03
C ALA A 52 -15.85 -6.89 -7.87
N GLY A 53 -16.09 -7.78 -8.82
CA GLY A 53 -15.38 -9.05 -8.91
C GLY A 53 -13.94 -8.92 -9.47
N TYR A 54 -13.33 -10.05 -9.76
CA TYR A 54 -12.07 -10.21 -10.49
C TYR A 54 -11.93 -9.37 -11.75
N GLY A 55 -10.71 -8.91 -12.02
CA GLY A 55 -10.35 -8.21 -13.26
C GLY A 55 -11.08 -6.89 -13.47
N SER A 56 -11.55 -6.27 -12.38
CA SER A 56 -12.37 -5.07 -12.46
C SER A 56 -11.55 -3.80 -12.29
N THR A 57 -12.10 -2.69 -12.75
CA THR A 57 -11.54 -1.35 -12.55
C THR A 57 -12.53 -0.51 -11.75
N GLN A 58 -12.05 0.11 -10.67
CA GLN A 58 -12.84 1.04 -9.87
C GLN A 58 -12.14 2.38 -9.75
N THR A 59 -12.90 3.45 -9.90
CA THR A 59 -12.44 4.82 -9.68
C THR A 59 -13.42 5.54 -8.77
N ALA A 60 -12.93 6.11 -7.68
CA ALA A 60 -13.70 7.08 -6.90
C ALA A 60 -12.85 8.31 -6.56
N GLN A 61 -13.51 9.36 -6.08
CA GLN A 61 -12.83 10.56 -5.63
C GLN A 61 -12.58 10.45 -4.13
N GLU A 62 -13.37 11.11 -3.28
CA GLU A 62 -13.03 11.25 -1.87
C GLU A 62 -13.94 10.40 -0.98
N ARG A 63 -13.43 10.02 0.19
CA ARG A 63 -14.18 9.36 1.27
C ARG A 63 -14.91 8.10 0.82
N SER A 64 -14.31 7.34 -0.10
CA SER A 64 -14.98 6.23 -0.75
C SER A 64 -14.33 4.89 -0.40
N ASP A 65 -15.15 3.85 -0.40
CA ASP A 65 -14.75 2.47 -0.08
C ASP A 65 -14.81 1.62 -1.34
N LEU A 66 -13.67 1.09 -1.76
CA LEU A 66 -13.51 0.28 -2.97
C LEU A 66 -13.11 -1.14 -2.59
N VAL A 67 -13.91 -2.12 -3.02
CA VAL A 67 -13.63 -3.55 -2.83
C VAL A 67 -13.59 -4.23 -4.19
N THR A 68 -12.44 -4.84 -4.51
CA THR A 68 -12.25 -5.59 -5.76
C THR A 68 -11.61 -6.96 -5.56
N GLY A 69 -11.80 -7.85 -6.54
CA GLY A 69 -11.19 -9.18 -6.52
C GLY A 69 -9.75 -9.21 -7.06
N TYR A 70 -9.21 -10.42 -7.23
CA TYR A 70 -7.99 -10.73 -7.99
C TYR A 70 -7.81 -9.90 -9.28
N GLY A 71 -6.57 -9.47 -9.54
CA GLY A 71 -6.16 -8.87 -10.81
C GLY A 71 -6.88 -7.57 -11.13
N SER A 72 -7.35 -6.86 -10.11
CA SER A 72 -8.14 -5.66 -10.27
C SER A 72 -7.31 -4.40 -10.10
N THR A 73 -7.82 -3.29 -10.62
CA THR A 73 -7.24 -1.96 -10.45
C THR A 73 -8.23 -1.07 -9.70
N SER A 74 -7.78 -0.38 -8.66
CA SER A 74 -8.60 0.56 -7.90
C SER A 74 -7.86 1.89 -7.72
N THR A 75 -8.54 2.98 -8.03
CA THR A 75 -8.04 4.34 -7.84
C THR A 75 -9.01 5.13 -6.98
N ALA A 76 -8.52 5.73 -5.89
CA ALA A 76 -9.28 6.68 -5.09
C ALA A 76 -8.48 7.95 -4.79
N GLY A 77 -9.17 8.99 -4.37
CA GLY A 77 -8.59 10.24 -3.89
C GLY A 77 -8.46 10.25 -2.37
N TYR A 78 -8.82 11.38 -1.77
CA TYR A 78 -8.65 11.67 -0.34
C TYR A 78 -9.49 10.75 0.57
N ALA A 79 -8.92 10.41 1.74
CA ALA A 79 -9.61 9.74 2.86
C ALA A 79 -10.38 8.48 2.45
N SER A 80 -9.81 7.67 1.57
CA SER A 80 -10.49 6.51 0.97
C SER A 80 -9.92 5.19 1.46
N SER A 81 -10.73 4.14 1.40
CA SER A 81 -10.36 2.77 1.75
C SER A 81 -10.40 1.88 0.51
N LEU A 82 -9.32 1.16 0.24
CA LEU A 82 -9.23 0.24 -0.90
C LEU A 82 -8.86 -1.15 -0.39
N ILE A 83 -9.67 -2.15 -0.73
CA ILE A 83 -9.40 -3.57 -0.46
C ILE A 83 -9.38 -4.34 -1.77
N ALA A 84 -8.31 -5.09 -2.01
CA ALA A 84 -8.16 -5.88 -3.23
C ALA A 84 -7.56 -7.27 -2.97
N GLY A 85 -7.85 -8.20 -3.89
CA GLY A 85 -7.29 -9.55 -3.89
C GLY A 85 -5.85 -9.61 -4.41
N TYR A 86 -5.38 -10.82 -4.74
CA TYR A 86 -4.04 -11.05 -5.28
C TYR A 86 -3.79 -10.36 -6.62
N GLY A 87 -2.53 -9.99 -6.88
CA GLY A 87 -2.10 -9.44 -8.17
C GLY A 87 -2.79 -8.12 -8.54
N SER A 88 -3.23 -7.36 -7.54
CA SER A 88 -4.02 -6.15 -7.76
C SER A 88 -3.14 -4.89 -7.71
N THR A 89 -3.63 -3.82 -8.32
CA THR A 89 -3.02 -2.49 -8.24
C THR A 89 -3.98 -1.52 -7.57
N GLN A 90 -3.49 -0.82 -6.55
CA GLN A 90 -4.27 0.19 -5.83
C GLN A 90 -3.50 1.50 -5.80
N THR A 91 -4.19 2.60 -6.10
CA THR A 91 -3.66 3.96 -6.01
C THR A 91 -4.61 4.80 -5.19
N ALA A 92 -4.12 5.49 -4.16
CA ALA A 92 -4.93 6.40 -3.36
C ALA A 92 -4.26 7.76 -3.11
N GLY A 93 -5.07 8.75 -2.75
CA GLY A 93 -4.58 10.07 -2.33
C GLY A 93 -4.20 10.11 -0.84
N TYR A 94 -4.22 11.32 -0.29
CA TYR A 94 -3.97 11.62 1.13
C TYR A 94 -4.92 10.88 2.09
N GLU A 95 -4.45 10.58 3.31
CA GLU A 95 -5.25 9.99 4.41
C GLU A 95 -5.94 8.67 4.06
N SER A 96 -5.33 7.85 3.20
CA SER A 96 -5.99 6.65 2.66
C SER A 96 -5.47 5.35 3.29
N THR A 97 -6.32 4.33 3.27
CA THR A 97 -5.97 2.97 3.71
C THR A 97 -6.07 2.00 2.55
N LEU A 98 -4.99 1.26 2.29
CA LEU A 98 -4.93 0.27 1.22
C LEU A 98 -4.58 -1.09 1.79
N THR A 99 -5.37 -2.11 1.47
CA THR A 99 -5.10 -3.51 1.81
C THR A 99 -5.16 -4.38 0.57
N ALA A 100 -4.10 -5.16 0.31
CA ALA A 100 -4.04 -6.07 -0.82
C ALA A 100 -3.34 -7.39 -0.49
N GLY A 101 -3.69 -8.44 -1.26
CA GLY A 101 -3.06 -9.75 -1.14
C GLY A 101 -1.65 -9.83 -1.74
N TYR A 102 -1.15 -11.04 -1.88
CA TYR A 102 0.10 -11.39 -2.58
C TYR A 102 0.27 -10.77 -3.96
N GLY A 103 1.53 -10.42 -4.28
CA GLY A 103 1.94 -9.95 -5.59
C GLY A 103 1.28 -8.65 -6.01
N SER A 104 0.86 -7.83 -5.05
CA SER A 104 0.10 -6.61 -5.32
C SER A 104 1.00 -5.38 -5.34
N THR A 105 0.52 -4.32 -5.97
CA THR A 105 1.17 -3.01 -5.97
C THR A 105 0.24 -1.98 -5.33
N GLN A 106 0.75 -1.24 -4.35
CA GLN A 106 0.04 -0.15 -3.70
C GLN A 106 0.84 1.15 -3.81
N THR A 107 0.16 2.22 -4.17
CA THR A 107 0.70 3.59 -4.13
C THR A 107 -0.26 4.48 -3.37
N ALA A 108 0.23 5.21 -2.37
CA ALA A 108 -0.55 6.25 -1.72
C ALA A 108 0.27 7.52 -1.53
N GLN A 109 -0.41 8.63 -1.25
CA GLN A 109 0.22 9.88 -0.86
C GLN A 109 0.39 9.91 0.66
N ASP A 110 0.44 11.12 1.23
CA ASP A 110 0.80 11.34 2.62
C ASP A 110 -0.24 10.79 3.60
N SER A 111 0.18 10.58 4.85
CA SER A 111 -0.64 10.13 5.98
C SER A 111 -1.44 8.86 5.68
N SER A 112 -0.87 7.95 4.89
CA SER A 112 -1.57 6.76 4.42
C SER A 112 -1.05 5.48 5.07
N SER A 113 -1.92 4.48 5.14
CA SER A 113 -1.60 3.15 5.65
C SER A 113 -1.73 2.10 4.55
N LEU A 114 -0.65 1.35 4.31
CA LEU A 114 -0.57 0.33 3.27
C LEU A 114 -0.26 -1.02 3.91
N THR A 115 -1.10 -2.02 3.64
CA THR A 115 -0.87 -3.41 4.05
C THR A 115 -0.88 -4.32 2.83
N THR A 116 0.22 -5.04 2.60
CA THR A 116 0.36 -5.97 1.48
C THR A 116 0.89 -7.36 1.88
N GLY A 117 0.58 -8.37 1.08
CA GLY A 117 1.08 -9.73 1.27
C GLY A 117 2.50 -9.96 0.73
N TYR A 118 2.94 -11.22 0.73
CA TYR A 118 4.13 -11.73 0.04
C TYR A 118 4.37 -11.13 -1.35
N GLY A 119 5.63 -10.82 -1.66
CA GLY A 119 6.09 -10.46 -3.00
C GLY A 119 5.46 -9.18 -3.53
N SER A 120 5.05 -8.29 -2.64
CA SER A 120 4.30 -7.08 -3.01
C SER A 120 5.21 -5.86 -3.04
N THR A 121 4.72 -4.80 -3.69
CA THR A 121 5.38 -3.49 -3.71
C THR A 121 4.46 -2.44 -3.13
N SER A 122 4.98 -1.61 -2.23
CA SER A 122 4.24 -0.52 -1.60
C SER A 122 5.05 0.77 -1.64
N THR A 123 4.43 1.85 -2.09
CA THR A 123 5.02 3.20 -2.13
C THR A 123 4.10 4.18 -1.42
N ALA A 124 4.61 4.94 -0.46
CA ALA A 124 3.85 5.98 0.22
C ALA A 124 4.64 7.29 0.39
N GLY A 125 3.91 8.38 0.64
CA GLY A 125 4.48 9.71 0.87
C GLY A 125 4.92 9.94 2.30
N TYR A 126 4.73 11.18 2.77
CA TYR A 126 5.02 11.64 4.13
C TYR A 126 4.13 10.95 5.19
N ALA A 127 4.64 10.81 6.41
CA ALA A 127 3.87 10.38 7.59
C ALA A 127 3.08 9.08 7.38
N SER A 128 3.65 8.13 6.64
CA SER A 128 2.93 6.94 6.19
C SER A 128 3.40 5.67 6.90
N SER A 129 2.51 4.69 6.97
CA SER A 129 2.78 3.38 7.57
C SER A 129 2.64 2.27 6.53
N LEU A 130 3.69 1.47 6.34
CA LEU A 130 3.71 0.37 5.38
C LEU A 130 3.99 -0.94 6.10
N ILE A 131 3.12 -1.94 5.92
CA ILE A 131 3.29 -3.30 6.43
C ILE A 131 3.27 -4.27 5.25
N ALA A 132 4.29 -5.13 5.15
CA ALA A 132 4.37 -6.10 4.07
C ALA A 132 4.86 -7.48 4.53
N GLY A 133 4.44 -8.51 3.81
CA GLY A 133 4.91 -9.88 3.98
C GLY A 133 6.31 -10.12 3.45
N TYR A 134 6.68 -11.40 3.30
CA TYR A 134 8.00 -11.81 2.82
C TYR A 134 8.30 -11.36 1.38
N GLY A 135 9.58 -11.12 1.08
CA GLY A 135 10.05 -10.83 -0.27
C GLY A 135 9.47 -9.55 -0.85
N SER A 136 9.07 -8.61 0.00
CA SER A 136 8.37 -7.39 -0.41
C SER A 136 9.32 -6.21 -0.57
N THR A 137 8.89 -5.22 -1.34
CA THR A 137 9.59 -3.95 -1.49
C THR A 137 8.72 -2.81 -0.98
N GLN A 138 9.26 -2.00 -0.07
CA GLN A 138 8.57 -0.83 0.46
C GLN A 138 9.42 0.42 0.25
N THR A 139 8.80 1.48 -0.24
CA THR A 139 9.39 2.82 -0.36
C THR A 139 8.50 3.82 0.36
N ALA A 140 9.06 4.63 1.25
CA ALA A 140 8.32 5.71 1.89
C ALA A 140 9.09 7.03 1.88
N GLY A 141 8.35 8.12 2.08
CA GLY A 141 8.92 9.46 2.25
C GLY A 141 9.43 9.70 3.66
N TYR A 142 9.24 10.93 4.11
CA TYR A 142 9.62 11.45 5.43
C TYR A 142 8.68 10.97 6.56
N GLU A 143 9.18 10.87 7.81
CA GLU A 143 8.37 10.55 9.01
C GLU A 143 7.55 9.25 8.88
N SER A 144 8.12 8.23 8.24
CA SER A 144 7.38 7.01 7.89
C SER A 144 7.82 5.81 8.71
N THR A 145 6.91 4.84 8.87
CA THR A 145 7.18 3.56 9.51
C THR A 145 7.02 2.43 8.50
N LEU A 146 8.03 1.60 8.34
CA LEU A 146 8.02 0.47 7.43
C LEU A 146 8.30 -0.82 8.21
N THR A 147 7.43 -1.82 8.08
CA THR A 147 7.63 -3.16 8.62
C THR A 147 7.51 -4.20 7.51
N ALA A 148 8.52 -5.06 7.37
CA ALA A 148 8.52 -6.12 6.37
C ALA A 148 9.12 -7.44 6.89
N GLY A 149 8.64 -8.55 6.33
CA GLY A 149 9.13 -9.90 6.65
C GLY A 149 10.53 -10.20 6.07
N TYR A 150 10.92 -11.47 6.15
CA TYR A 150 12.14 -12.01 5.53
C TYR A 150 12.35 -11.63 4.06
N GLY A 151 13.63 -11.43 3.70
CA GLY A 151 14.05 -11.21 2.32
C GLY A 151 13.49 -9.95 1.70
N SER A 152 13.12 -8.95 2.50
CA SER A 152 12.46 -7.74 2.03
C SER A 152 13.44 -6.60 1.81
N THR A 153 13.03 -5.63 1.01
CA THR A 153 13.77 -4.38 0.80
C THR A 153 12.93 -3.21 1.27
N GLN A 154 13.51 -2.35 2.09
CA GLN A 154 12.88 -1.12 2.56
C GLN A 154 13.76 0.08 2.23
N THR A 155 13.15 1.13 1.70
CA THR A 155 13.78 2.45 1.52
C THR A 155 12.89 3.51 2.14
N ALA A 156 13.44 4.35 3.00
CA ALA A 156 12.75 5.54 3.49
C ALA A 156 13.67 6.76 3.45
N GLN A 157 13.06 7.95 3.54
CA GLN A 157 13.81 9.19 3.65
C GLN A 157 14.18 9.46 5.13
N GLU A 158 14.01 10.69 5.59
CA GLU A 158 14.43 11.13 6.92
C GLU A 158 13.42 10.74 8.01
N ARG A 159 13.89 10.70 9.26
CA ARG A 159 13.10 10.49 10.48
C ARG A 159 12.14 9.32 10.38
N SER A 160 12.63 8.22 9.81
CA SER A 160 11.81 7.04 9.52
C SER A 160 12.29 5.83 10.30
N ASP A 161 11.33 4.97 10.63
CA ASP A 161 11.55 3.75 11.39
C ASP A 161 11.36 2.54 10.47
N LEU A 162 12.39 1.71 10.35
CA LEU A 162 12.41 0.53 9.49
C LEU A 162 12.64 -0.71 10.33
N VAL A 163 11.73 -1.69 10.22
CA VAL A 163 11.85 -3.01 10.84
C VAL A 163 11.79 -4.08 9.77
N THR A 164 12.85 -4.90 9.66
CA THR A 164 12.94 -5.99 8.70
C THR A 164 13.33 -7.33 9.31
N GLY A 165 12.87 -8.42 8.69
CA GLY A 165 13.25 -9.78 9.07
C GLY A 165 14.65 -10.19 8.57
N TYR A 166 15.01 -11.47 8.80
CA TYR A 166 16.17 -12.16 8.22
C TYR A 166 16.43 -11.83 6.74
N GLY A 167 17.71 -11.66 6.39
CA GLY A 167 18.17 -11.58 5.01
C GLY A 167 17.62 -10.38 4.24
N SER A 168 17.29 -9.31 4.95
CA SER A 168 16.64 -8.13 4.37
C SER A 168 17.62 -7.00 4.13
N THR A 169 17.20 -6.02 3.33
CA THR A 169 17.95 -4.79 3.08
C THR A 169 17.10 -3.58 3.50
N SER A 170 17.67 -2.70 4.32
CA SER A 170 17.04 -1.46 4.76
C SER A 170 17.95 -0.28 4.46
N THR A 171 17.41 0.74 3.78
CA THR A 171 18.10 2.02 3.54
C THR A 171 17.25 3.17 4.09
N ALA A 172 17.83 4.05 4.90
CA ALA A 172 17.15 5.24 5.38
C ALA A 172 18.04 6.49 5.35
N GLY A 173 17.40 7.66 5.34
CA GLY A 173 18.07 8.97 5.37
C GLY A 173 18.49 9.42 6.77
N TYR A 174 18.41 10.73 6.99
CA TYR A 174 18.76 11.42 8.23
C TYR A 174 17.87 11.00 9.42
N ALA A 175 18.46 10.89 10.62
CA ALA A 175 17.76 10.71 11.89
C ALA A 175 16.76 9.53 11.91
N SER A 176 17.14 8.43 11.28
CA SER A 176 16.28 7.26 11.13
C SER A 176 16.66 6.13 12.08
N SER A 177 15.71 5.25 12.39
CA SER A 177 15.94 4.03 13.15
C SER A 177 15.77 2.80 12.28
N LEU A 178 16.74 1.90 12.28
CA LEU A 178 16.70 0.66 11.52
C LEU A 178 16.91 -0.53 12.47
N ILE A 179 15.98 -1.48 12.46
CA ILE A 179 16.07 -2.76 13.14
C ILE A 179 16.00 -3.87 12.11
N ALA A 180 16.99 -4.76 12.08
CA ALA A 180 17.02 -5.87 11.14
C ALA A 180 17.37 -7.19 11.80
N GLY A 181 16.79 -8.27 11.28
CA GLY A 181 17.11 -9.64 11.66
C GLY A 181 18.49 -10.10 11.21
N TYR A 182 18.80 -11.38 11.44
CA TYR A 182 20.05 -12.03 11.03
C TYR A 182 20.37 -11.84 9.54
N GLY A 183 21.66 -11.69 9.21
CA GLY A 183 22.15 -11.72 7.83
C GLY A 183 21.62 -10.59 6.96
N SER A 184 21.28 -9.45 7.57
CA SER A 184 20.67 -8.32 6.88
C SER A 184 21.70 -7.25 6.53
N THR A 185 21.33 -6.33 5.66
CA THR A 185 22.13 -5.14 5.33
C THR A 185 21.35 -3.89 5.69
N GLN A 186 21.97 -3.01 6.46
CA GLN A 186 21.39 -1.72 6.84
C GLN A 186 22.31 -0.59 6.38
N THR A 187 21.75 0.42 5.72
CA THR A 187 22.43 1.66 5.36
C THR A 187 21.63 2.84 5.89
N ALA A 188 22.26 3.74 6.63
CA ALA A 188 21.60 4.94 7.15
C ALA A 188 22.42 6.22 6.92
N GLY A 189 21.72 7.35 6.90
CA GLY A 189 22.34 8.67 6.88
C GLY A 189 22.90 9.10 8.26
N TYR A 190 23.07 10.40 8.42
CA TYR A 190 23.56 11.04 9.63
C TYR A 190 22.56 10.94 10.81
N GLU A 191 23.04 10.95 12.05
CA GLU A 191 22.23 10.90 13.30
C GLU A 191 21.29 9.69 13.41
N SER A 192 21.66 8.55 12.82
CA SER A 192 20.78 7.38 12.76
C SER A 192 21.11 6.33 13.83
N THR A 193 20.14 5.46 14.11
CA THR A 193 20.32 4.31 15.01
C THR A 193 20.11 3.02 14.24
N LEU A 194 21.07 2.10 14.32
CA LEU A 194 21.00 0.83 13.62
C LEU A 194 21.19 -0.31 14.62
N THR A 195 20.22 -1.21 14.68
CA THR A 195 20.30 -2.47 15.42
C THR A 195 20.20 -3.64 14.44
N ALA A 196 21.18 -4.53 14.46
CA ALA A 196 21.18 -5.68 13.58
C ALA A 196 21.45 -7.00 14.32
N GLY A 197 20.81 -8.06 13.84
CA GLY A 197 21.09 -9.43 14.24
C GLY A 197 22.45 -9.93 13.74
N TYR A 198 22.85 -11.11 14.20
CA TYR A 198 24.10 -11.76 13.83
C TYR A 198 24.32 -11.84 12.31
N GLY A 199 25.57 -11.68 11.87
CA GLY A 199 25.98 -11.83 10.47
C GLY A 199 25.47 -10.72 9.55
N SER A 200 25.01 -9.60 10.11
CA SER A 200 24.52 -8.45 9.35
C SER A 200 25.62 -7.42 9.11
N THR A 201 25.44 -6.63 8.06
CA THR A 201 26.30 -5.49 7.73
C THR A 201 25.56 -4.20 8.02
N GLN A 202 26.22 -3.25 8.67
CA GLN A 202 25.67 -1.93 8.94
C GLN A 202 26.61 -0.86 8.42
N THR A 203 26.06 0.13 7.71
CA THR A 203 26.78 1.32 7.23
C THR A 203 26.01 2.55 7.67
N ALA A 204 26.68 3.51 8.31
CA ALA A 204 26.05 4.76 8.73
C ALA A 204 27.00 5.94 8.61
N GLN A 205 26.45 7.15 8.45
CA GLN A 205 27.23 8.39 8.45
C GLN A 205 27.48 8.88 9.89
N GLU A 206 28.17 10.02 10.03
CA GLU A 206 28.57 10.62 11.32
C GLU A 206 27.41 10.69 12.33
N LYS A 207 27.75 10.62 13.63
CA LYS A 207 26.82 10.70 14.78
C LYS A 207 25.75 9.61 14.82
N SER A 208 25.95 8.53 14.09
CA SER A 208 25.09 7.36 14.16
C SER A 208 25.56 6.37 15.23
N SER A 209 24.62 5.60 15.77
CA SER A 209 24.88 4.53 16.72
C SER A 209 24.61 3.16 16.09
N LEU A 210 25.59 2.27 16.17
CA LEU A 210 25.56 0.92 15.60
C LEU A 210 25.57 -0.10 16.73
N THR A 211 24.53 -0.94 16.79
CA THR A 211 24.41 -2.03 17.77
C THR A 211 24.31 -3.36 17.04
N THR A 212 25.24 -4.27 17.31
CA THR A 212 25.24 -5.62 16.73
C THR A 212 24.96 -6.68 17.80
N GLY A 213 24.16 -7.68 17.44
CA GLY A 213 24.12 -8.94 18.17
C GLY A 213 25.33 -9.79 17.79
N TYR A 214 26.47 -9.62 18.46
CA TYR A 214 27.73 -10.36 18.24
C TYR A 214 28.16 -10.47 16.75
N GLY A 215 28.42 -9.34 16.08
CA GLY A 215 28.94 -9.28 14.70
C GLY A 215 29.75 -8.00 14.40
N GLU A 216 30.61 -8.04 13.36
CA GLU A 216 31.59 -6.99 13.00
C GLU A 216 30.94 -5.67 12.55
N VAL A 217 31.51 -4.54 12.98
CA VAL A 217 31.13 -3.17 12.59
C VAL A 217 32.22 -2.64 11.65
N HIS A 218 31.86 -2.08 10.49
CA HIS A 218 32.78 -1.45 9.54
C HIS A 218 32.53 0.06 9.43
#